data_AF-A0A0J6WLD0-F1
#
_entry.id   AF-A0A0J6WLD0-F1
#
_cell.length_a   1.000
_cell.length_b   1.000
_cell.length_c   1.000
_cell.angle_alpha   90.00
_cell.angle_beta   90.00
_cell.angle_gamma   90.00
#
_symmetry.space_group_name_H-M   'P 1'
#
loop_
_entity.id
_entity.type
_entity.pdbx_description
1 polymer ?
#
loop_
_entity_poly.entity_id
_entity_poly.type
_entity_poly.pdbx_seq_one_letter_code
_entity_poly.pdbx_strand_id
1 'polypeptide(L)' 'MSPEHIVQIFRRVLKTTEVDEHSDFFELGGDSLLATRVLSAVARDFGIELVYDDLVENPTATELFDLVAVVAP' A
#
# COMPACT_ATOMS: atom_id res chain seq x y z
N MET A 1 -9.48 11.93 1.51
CA MET A 1 -8.68 10.76 1.93
C MET A 1 -7.21 11.16 1.87
N SER A 2 -6.33 10.58 2.70
CA SER A 2 -4.89 10.87 2.72
C SER A 2 -4.07 9.57 2.62
N PRO A 3 -2.78 9.65 2.20
CA PRO A 3 -1.87 8.50 2.18
C PRO A 3 -1.66 7.83 3.54
N GLU A 4 -1.97 8.53 4.63
CA GLU A 4 -1.79 8.05 6.00
C GLU A 4 -2.50 6.71 6.26
N HIS A 5 -3.65 6.45 5.65
CA HIS A 5 -4.31 5.15 5.76
C HIS A 5 -3.47 4.00 5.18
N ILE A 6 -2.82 4.23 4.04
CA ILE A 6 -1.93 3.23 3.42
C ILE A 6 -0.67 3.06 4.26
N VAL A 7 -0.12 4.14 4.83
CA VAL A 7 0.97 4.05 5.82
C VAL A 7 0.60 3.13 6.97
N GLN A 8 -0.61 3.26 7.54
CA GLN A 8 -1.06 2.36 8.62
C GLN A 8 -1.21 0.91 8.17
N ILE A 9 -1.66 0.67 6.93
CA ILE A 9 -1.70 -0.68 6.34
C ILE A 9 -0.29 -1.26 6.26
N PHE A 10 0.67 -0.50 5.73
CA PHE A 10 2.06 -0.93 5.59
C PHE A 10 2.67 -1.25 6.95
N ARG A 11 2.53 -0.35 7.95
CA ARG A 11 3.02 -0.57 9.32
C ARG A 11 2.49 -1.86 9.93
N ARG A 12 1.19 -2.12 9.78
CA ARG A 12 0.53 -3.35 10.28
C ARG A 12 1.05 -4.60 9.57
N VAL A 13 1.27 -4.55 8.26
CA VAL A 13 1.69 -5.70 7.46
C VAL A 13 3.18 -6.02 7.66
N LEU A 14 4.03 -4.98 7.58
CA LEU A 14 5.48 -5.07 7.78
C LEU A 14 5.87 -5.23 9.25
N LYS A 15 4.93 -4.97 10.19
CA LYS A 15 5.16 -5.00 11.64
C LYS A 15 6.28 -4.04 12.08
N THR A 16 6.33 -2.87 11.46
CA THR A 16 7.29 -1.80 11.78
C THR A 16 6.56 -0.47 11.94
N THR A 17 7.13 0.44 12.73
CA THR A 17 6.66 1.83 12.86
C THR A 17 7.39 2.80 11.93
N GLU A 18 8.46 2.35 11.28
CA GLU A 18 9.38 3.18 10.49
C GLU A 18 8.87 3.56 9.09
N VAL A 19 7.63 3.21 8.75
CA VAL A 19 7.01 3.61 7.47
C VAL A 19 6.62 5.09 7.53
N ASP A 20 7.05 5.86 6.54
CA ASP A 20 6.51 7.16 6.16
C ASP A 20 5.77 7.09 4.80
N GLU A 21 5.25 8.21 4.32
CA GLU A 21 4.44 8.26 3.10
C GLU A 21 5.23 7.97 1.81
N HIS A 22 6.56 8.11 1.86
CA HIS A 22 7.48 7.92 0.73
C HIS A 22 8.38 6.69 0.88
N SER A 23 8.17 5.91 1.94
CA SER A 23 8.93 4.70 2.19
C SER A 23 8.52 3.63 1.19
N ASP A 24 9.51 3.09 0.48
CA ASP A 24 9.32 1.97 -0.43
C ASP A 24 9.01 0.69 0.36
N PHE A 25 7.87 0.07 0.02
CA PHE A 25 7.39 -1.14 0.68
C PHE A 25 8.41 -2.30 0.63
N PHE A 26 9.11 -2.47 -0.49
CA PHE A 26 10.05 -3.56 -0.72
C PHE A 26 11.41 -3.27 -0.07
N GLU A 27 11.87 -2.02 -0.05
CA GLU A 27 13.07 -1.64 0.70
C GLU A 27 12.92 -1.86 2.21
N LEU A 28 11.69 -1.75 2.73
CA LEU A 28 11.36 -2.05 4.13
C LEU A 28 11.19 -3.56 4.42
N GLY A 29 11.52 -4.44 3.46
CA GLY A 29 11.44 -5.89 3.62
C GLY A 29 10.09 -6.50 3.21
N GLY A 30 9.28 -5.76 2.45
CA GLY A 30 8.10 -6.30 1.79
C GLY A 30 8.43 -7.41 0.80
N ASP A 31 7.58 -8.43 0.74
CA ASP A 31 7.66 -9.54 -0.23
C ASP A 31 6.29 -9.77 -0.88
N SER A 32 6.18 -10.79 -1.74
CA SER A 32 4.93 -11.10 -2.45
C SER A 32 3.77 -11.50 -1.53
N LEU A 33 4.05 -12.15 -0.40
CA LEU A 33 3.04 -12.53 0.57
C LEU A 33 2.54 -11.30 1.34
N LEU A 34 3.45 -10.42 1.75
CA LEU A 34 3.11 -9.17 2.42
C LEU A 34 2.39 -8.21 1.45
N ALA A 35 2.82 -8.13 0.19
CA ALA A 35 2.15 -7.40 -0.87
C ALA A 35 0.69 -7.85 -1.02
N THR A 36 0.44 -9.17 -1.09
CA THR A 36 -0.92 -9.72 -1.14
C THR A 36 -1.78 -9.27 0.05
N ARG A 37 -1.19 -9.16 1.26
CA ARG A 37 -1.88 -8.68 2.46
C ARG A 37 -2.18 -7.19 2.40
N VAL A 38 -1.26 -6.38 1.87
CA VAL A 38 -1.47 -4.95 1.61
C VAL A 38 -2.62 -4.78 0.64
N LEU A 39 -2.56 -5.41 -0.54
CA LEU A 39 -3.60 -5.31 -1.58
C LEU A 39 -4.98 -5.74 -1.05
N SER A 40 -5.02 -6.84 -0.28
CA SER A 40 -6.25 -7.28 0.36
C SER A 40 -6.80 -6.27 1.39
N ALA A 41 -5.92 -5.53 2.08
CA ALA A 41 -6.35 -4.47 3.00
C ALA A 41 -6.83 -3.24 2.25
N VAL A 42 -6.15 -2.84 1.18
CA VAL A 42 -6.59 -1.75 0.30
C VAL A 42 -7.98 -2.06 -0.27
N ALA A 43 -8.20 -3.27 -0.78
CA ALA A 43 -9.51 -3.69 -1.28
C ALA A 43 -10.63 -3.61 -0.22
N ARG A 44 -10.34 -3.98 1.02
CA ARG A 44 -11.32 -3.88 2.13
C ARG A 44 -11.59 -2.44 2.56
N ASP A 45 -10.55 -1.62 2.64
CA ASP A 45 -10.62 -0.29 3.25
C ASP A 45 -11.08 0.77 2.23
N PHE A 46 -10.79 0.58 0.93
CA PHE A 46 -11.12 1.52 -0.15
C PHE A 46 -12.12 0.96 -1.18
N GLY A 47 -12.40 -0.35 -1.19
CA GLY A 47 -13.30 -0.97 -2.17
C GLY A 47 -12.69 -1.12 -3.56
N ILE A 48 -11.37 -1.02 -3.70
CA ILE A 48 -10.65 -1.09 -4.97
C ILE A 48 -9.72 -2.30 -4.97
N GLU A 49 -9.87 -3.17 -5.97
CA GLU A 49 -8.95 -4.28 -6.19
C GLU A 49 -7.77 -3.82 -7.04
N LEU A 50 -6.57 -3.88 -6.46
CA LEU A 50 -5.30 -3.65 -7.13
C LEU A 50 -4.58 -4.98 -7.32
N VAL A 51 -3.76 -5.08 -8.36
CA VAL A 51 -2.92 -6.24 -8.64
C VAL A 51 -1.51 -6.08 -8.08
N TYR A 52 -0.74 -7.17 -8.09
CA TYR A 52 0.64 -7.14 -7.60
C TYR A 52 1.52 -6.13 -8.33
N ASP A 53 1.38 -6.07 -9.66
CA ASP A 53 2.17 -5.16 -10.50
C ASP A 53 1.89 -3.68 -10.14
N ASP A 54 0.66 -3.33 -9.75
CA ASP A 54 0.33 -1.97 -9.30
C ASP A 54 1.17 -1.54 -8.10
N LEU A 55 1.40 -2.44 -7.13
CA LEU A 55 2.24 -2.16 -5.96
C LEU A 55 3.72 -2.14 -6.31
N VAL A 56 4.17 -2.96 -7.27
CA VAL A 56 5.56 -2.93 -7.75
C VAL A 56 5.87 -1.63 -8.48
N GLU A 57 4.92 -1.11 -9.25
CA GLU A 57 5.06 0.16 -9.98
C GLU A 57 4.87 1.39 -9.08
N ASN A 58 4.13 1.24 -7.97
CA ASN A 58 3.79 2.31 -7.02
C ASN A 58 4.11 1.87 -5.58
N PRO A 59 5.41 1.67 -5.23
CA PRO A 59 5.80 0.99 -4.01
C PRO A 59 5.67 1.84 -2.75
N THR A 60 5.44 3.15 -2.87
CA THR A 60 5.24 4.03 -1.72
C THR A 60 3.77 4.20 -1.35
N ALA A 61 3.50 4.58 -0.10
CA ALA A 61 2.14 4.79 0.36
C ALA A 61 1.44 5.95 -0.37
N THR A 62 2.18 7.00 -0.73
CA THR A 62 1.66 8.12 -1.54
C THR A 62 1.31 7.70 -2.95
N GLU A 63 2.20 7.00 -3.67
CA GLU A 63 1.94 6.58 -5.05
C GLU A 63 0.77 5.59 -5.11
N LEU A 64 0.72 4.62 -4.18
CA LEU A 64 -0.38 3.67 -4.11
C LEU A 64 -1.71 4.38 -3.78
N PHE A 65 -1.67 5.42 -2.96
CA PHE A 65 -2.85 6.22 -2.63
C PHE A 65 -3.35 7.02 -3.83
N ASP A 66 -2.44 7.63 -4.59
CA ASP A 66 -2.77 8.36 -5.80
C ASP A 66 -3.39 7.42 -6.85
N LEU A 67 -2.86 6.20 -7.00
CA LEU A 67 -3.45 5.18 -7.86
C LEU A 67 -4.89 4.82 -7.43
N VAL A 68 -5.10 4.56 -6.14
CA VAL A 68 -6.44 4.32 -5.57
C VAL A 68 -7.37 5.50 -5.85
N ALA A 69 -6.89 6.74 -5.71
CA ALA A 69 -7.69 7.94 -5.93
C ALA A 69 -8.09 8.15 -7.40
N VAL A 70 -7.27 7.69 -8.35
CA VAL A 70 -7.58 7.74 -9.79
C VAL A 70 -8.54 6.64 -10.22
N VAL A 71 -8.42 5.45 -9.62
CA VAL A 71 -9.26 4.28 -9.97
C VAL A 71 -10.62 4.32 -9.28
N ALA A 72 -10.76 5.12 -8.21
CA ALA A 72 -12.04 5.34 -7.53
C ALA A 72 -13.09 5.96 -8.49
N PRO A 73 -14.31 5.40 -8.56
CA PRO A 73 -15.39 5.91 -9.41
C PRO A 73 -15.97 7.27 -8.95
#